data_AF-A0A8T6LTK7-F1
#
_entry.id   AF-A0A8T6LTK7-F1
#
_cell.length_a   1.000
_cell.length_b   1.000
_cell.length_c   1.000
_cell.angle_alpha   90.00
_cell.angle_beta   90.00
_cell.angle_gamma   90.00
#
_symmetry.space_group_name_H-M   'P 1'
#
loop_
_entity.id
_entity.type
_entity.pdbx_description
1 polymer ?
#
loop_
_entity_poly.entity_id
_entity_poly.type
_entity_poly.pdbx_seq_one_letter_code
_entity_poly.pdbx_strand_id
1 'polypeptide(L)'
;MNKALATLILASLLISILPLNVAADDTEDIPTNAVATGVHDSLVAALTQADLVATLQGAGPFTVFAPTDDAFTAAGIDLSTFDTDEENATLASILLYHVVPGTVMSTDITDGMVATTANGENLTINIVNGSVMINQGATVTTPDVVASNGVIHVIDQVLMPPSTEPAGPPGEICYNVMTHMIVAGAVQATCDAFMYVENYSMNGQEITGCYNSITHAVSNLSQAVCESYMWTPSVDIAMTAGATGIHTSLVAALAQANLVTTLQGAGPFTVFAPTDEAFTAAGINLDDFTTTAEIATLADILLYPVVSAQVGAADVTDGMVAAAVNGDNLSFTVVDGAVTVNGANVVLADVPASNGVIHVIDAVLMPPADTVDEPVIPDCDVTVRIAPSGLKFSPSEVTINVGQTACWQWENESMAHNVRQVDGDQSTTYAANGITSGAAATTVDFRYTFEEDNTTFYYACEPHLASNMFGKVIVGDGGVETTPEPVTPMDDDDEESVPGFLMLMTTFALAGAALFVARSSK
;
A
#
# COMPACT_ATOMS: atom_id res chain seq x y z
N MET A 1 -52.91 36.04 -35.73
CA MET A 1 -53.73 34.95 -36.31
C MET A 1 -52.90 34.25 -37.39
N ASN A 2 -52.91 32.90 -37.40
CA ASN A 2 -52.48 31.93 -38.43
C ASN A 2 -51.10 32.12 -39.09
N LYS A 3 -50.13 31.20 -38.99
CA LYS A 3 -50.08 29.77 -39.40
C LYS A 3 -50.30 29.52 -40.90
N ALA A 4 -49.21 29.42 -41.66
CA ALA A 4 -48.93 28.45 -42.75
C ALA A 4 -47.51 28.75 -43.31
N LEU A 5 -46.50 27.92 -43.09
CA LEU A 5 -46.14 26.71 -43.85
C LEU A 5 -45.18 27.01 -45.03
N ALA A 6 -43.86 26.87 -44.80
CA ALA A 6 -42.84 26.81 -45.84
C ALA A 6 -41.58 26.08 -45.31
N THR A 7 -41.62 24.75 -45.29
CA THR A 7 -40.47 23.89 -45.01
C THR A 7 -39.59 23.78 -46.25
N LEU A 8 -38.32 24.19 -46.22
CA LEU A 8 -37.32 23.72 -47.18
C LEU A 8 -35.87 23.90 -46.70
N ILE A 9 -35.16 22.78 -46.55
CA ILE A 9 -33.70 22.59 -46.64
C ILE A 9 -32.82 23.58 -45.86
N LEU A 10 -32.46 23.20 -44.63
CA LEU A 10 -31.13 23.48 -44.09
C LEU A 10 -30.34 22.16 -44.17
N ALA A 11 -29.57 21.97 -45.24
CA ALA A 11 -28.67 20.83 -45.37
C ALA A 11 -27.47 21.05 -44.44
N SER A 12 -27.56 20.59 -43.20
CA SER A 12 -26.43 20.50 -42.29
C SER A 12 -25.43 19.49 -42.87
N LEU A 13 -24.33 20.00 -43.42
CA LEU A 13 -23.18 19.18 -43.79
C LEU A 13 -22.44 18.74 -42.50
N LEU A 14 -23.08 17.86 -41.74
CA LEU A 14 -22.37 16.98 -40.83
C LEU A 14 -21.59 16.02 -41.73
N ILE A 15 -20.29 16.29 -41.87
CA ILE A 15 -19.34 15.24 -42.23
C ILE A 15 -19.36 14.28 -41.04
N SER A 16 -20.22 13.27 -41.16
CA SER A 16 -20.13 12.06 -40.36
C SER A 16 -18.78 11.45 -40.68
N ILE A 17 -17.81 11.65 -39.79
CA ILE A 17 -16.57 10.88 -39.78
C ILE A 17 -17.01 9.46 -39.39
N LEU A 18 -17.41 8.68 -40.40
CA LEU A 18 -17.44 7.24 -40.28
C LEU A 18 -15.99 6.82 -40.01
N PRO A 19 -15.70 6.05 -38.95
CA PRO A 19 -14.42 5.37 -38.90
C PRO A 19 -14.30 4.52 -40.17
N LEU A 20 -13.19 4.68 -40.91
CA LEU A 20 -12.87 3.73 -41.96
C LEU A 20 -12.47 2.43 -41.28
N ASN A 21 -13.46 1.56 -41.04
CA ASN A 21 -13.19 0.14 -40.85
C ASN A 21 -12.67 -0.41 -42.19
N VAL A 22 -11.38 -0.21 -42.45
CA VAL A 22 -10.65 -1.04 -43.41
C VAL A 22 -10.55 -2.41 -42.77
N ALA A 23 -11.47 -3.29 -43.16
CA ALA A 23 -11.31 -4.71 -42.87
C ALA A 23 -10.13 -5.23 -43.70
N ALA A 24 -9.26 -6.02 -43.07
CA ALA A 24 -8.18 -6.71 -43.77
C ALA A 24 -8.74 -7.64 -44.86
N ASP A 25 -7.97 -7.80 -45.93
CA ASP A 25 -8.23 -8.74 -47.01
C ASP A 25 -7.49 -10.06 -46.70
N ASP A 26 -8.25 -11.16 -46.56
CA ASP A 26 -7.69 -12.48 -46.25
C ASP A 26 -6.86 -13.09 -47.40
N THR A 27 -6.87 -12.44 -48.58
CA THR A 27 -6.05 -12.81 -49.74
C THR A 27 -4.74 -12.02 -49.86
N GLU A 28 -4.55 -10.95 -49.07
CA GLU A 28 -3.32 -10.14 -49.04
C GLU A 28 -2.38 -10.55 -47.89
N ASP A 29 -1.09 -10.22 -47.98
CA ASP A 29 -0.10 -10.54 -46.93
C ASP A 29 -0.18 -9.58 -45.73
N ILE A 30 0.48 -9.94 -44.62
CA ILE A 30 0.46 -9.14 -43.38
C ILE A 30 0.95 -7.69 -43.58
N PRO A 31 2.14 -7.42 -44.16
CA PRO A 31 2.57 -6.05 -44.44
C PRO A 31 1.61 -5.26 -45.34
N THR A 32 1.04 -5.89 -46.37
CA THR A 32 0.10 -5.26 -47.29
C THR A 32 -1.21 -4.89 -46.59
N ASN A 33 -1.71 -5.76 -45.71
CA ASN A 33 -2.85 -5.45 -44.85
C ASN A 33 -2.55 -4.32 -43.86
N ALA A 34 -1.38 -4.31 -43.22
CA ALA A 34 -0.98 -3.24 -42.29
C ALA A 34 -1.00 -1.85 -42.96
N VAL A 35 -0.41 -1.74 -44.17
CA VAL A 35 -0.43 -0.52 -45.02
C VAL A 35 -1.85 -0.02 -45.29
N ALA A 36 -2.82 -0.92 -45.46
CA ALA A 36 -4.19 -0.54 -45.78
C ALA A 36 -4.94 0.09 -44.58
N THR A 37 -4.52 -0.18 -43.34
CA THR A 37 -5.27 0.22 -42.14
C THR A 37 -5.26 1.71 -41.83
N GLY A 38 -4.17 2.43 -42.15
CA GLY A 38 -3.96 3.83 -41.76
C GLY A 38 -3.82 4.08 -40.24
N VAL A 39 -3.50 3.04 -39.46
CA VAL A 39 -3.18 3.11 -38.01
C VAL A 39 -1.94 2.30 -37.63
N HIS A 40 -1.16 1.89 -38.64
CA HIS A 40 0.08 1.12 -38.52
C HIS A 40 1.19 1.72 -39.42
N ASP A 41 1.13 3.02 -39.73
CA ASP A 41 2.09 3.68 -40.63
C ASP A 41 3.52 3.61 -40.06
N SER A 42 3.65 3.70 -38.73
CA SER A 42 4.89 3.58 -37.96
C SER A 42 5.43 2.15 -37.98
N LEU A 43 4.55 1.14 -37.88
CA LEU A 43 4.94 -0.27 -37.99
C LEU A 43 5.49 -0.57 -39.39
N VAL A 44 4.82 -0.09 -40.44
CA VAL A 44 5.25 -0.24 -41.83
C VAL A 44 6.58 0.46 -42.08
N ALA A 45 6.75 1.68 -41.54
CA ALA A 45 8.01 2.42 -41.63
C ALA A 45 9.15 1.67 -40.91
N ALA A 46 8.90 1.15 -39.71
CA ALA A 46 9.86 0.37 -38.94
C ALA A 46 10.27 -0.93 -39.65
N LEU A 47 9.31 -1.68 -40.21
CA LEU A 47 9.56 -2.89 -41.01
C LEU A 47 10.37 -2.59 -42.27
N THR A 48 10.20 -1.40 -42.86
CA THR A 48 10.96 -0.95 -44.03
C THR A 48 12.39 -0.57 -43.64
N GLN A 49 12.55 0.15 -42.53
CA GLN A 49 13.84 0.57 -41.98
C GLN A 49 14.71 -0.64 -41.59
N ALA A 50 14.09 -1.66 -40.97
CA ALA A 50 14.76 -2.89 -40.54
C ALA A 50 14.89 -3.99 -41.64
N ASP A 51 14.55 -3.71 -42.90
CA ASP A 51 14.53 -4.67 -44.03
C ASP A 51 13.72 -5.97 -43.77
N LEU A 52 12.66 -5.87 -42.97
CA LEU A 52 11.81 -7.01 -42.58
C LEU A 52 10.57 -7.21 -43.45
N VAL A 53 10.22 -6.27 -44.34
CA VAL A 53 9.05 -6.37 -45.21
C VAL A 53 9.04 -7.69 -45.99
N ALA A 54 10.13 -8.01 -46.70
CA ALA A 54 10.21 -9.24 -47.50
C ALA A 54 10.12 -10.52 -46.65
N THR A 55 10.54 -10.47 -45.38
CA THR A 55 10.43 -11.58 -44.42
C THR A 55 8.97 -11.83 -44.05
N LEU A 56 8.20 -10.77 -43.74
CA LEU A 56 6.79 -10.86 -43.37
C LEU A 56 5.83 -10.97 -44.57
N GLN A 57 6.30 -10.77 -45.79
CA GLN A 57 5.62 -11.21 -47.03
C GLN A 57 5.89 -12.69 -47.36
N GLY A 58 6.72 -13.39 -46.58
CA GLY A 58 7.01 -14.81 -46.75
C GLY A 58 5.77 -15.70 -46.58
N ALA A 59 5.89 -16.98 -46.94
CA ALA A 59 4.76 -17.91 -47.01
C ALA A 59 4.04 -18.22 -45.67
N GLY A 60 4.58 -17.76 -44.53
CA GLY A 60 4.00 -17.99 -43.20
C GLY A 60 3.88 -19.48 -42.83
N PRO A 61 2.95 -19.85 -41.95
CA PRO A 61 2.07 -18.95 -41.20
C PRO A 61 2.80 -18.11 -40.14
N PHE A 62 2.36 -16.87 -39.96
CA PHE A 62 2.78 -15.99 -38.86
C PHE A 62 1.59 -15.59 -37.98
N THR A 63 1.87 -15.28 -36.71
CA THR A 63 0.98 -14.56 -35.81
C THR A 63 1.70 -13.27 -35.44
N VAL A 64 1.15 -12.13 -35.85
CA VAL A 64 1.79 -10.82 -35.63
C VAL A 64 0.95 -10.00 -34.67
N PHE A 65 1.54 -9.65 -33.53
CA PHE A 65 0.98 -8.68 -32.61
C PHE A 65 1.34 -7.29 -33.14
N ALA A 66 0.41 -6.60 -33.80
CA ALA A 66 0.68 -5.37 -34.53
C ALA A 66 0.41 -4.13 -33.65
N PRO A 67 1.44 -3.40 -33.18
CA PRO A 67 1.24 -2.16 -32.44
C PRO A 67 0.78 -1.03 -33.35
N THR A 68 -0.20 -0.27 -32.86
CA THR A 68 -0.73 0.93 -33.53
C THR A 68 0.26 2.11 -33.53
N ASP A 69 -0.02 3.13 -34.33
CA ASP A 69 0.76 4.38 -34.34
C ASP A 69 0.76 5.10 -32.98
N ASP A 70 -0.35 5.03 -32.23
CA ASP A 70 -0.43 5.54 -30.87
C ASP A 70 0.48 4.73 -29.92
N ALA A 71 0.62 3.42 -30.12
CA ALA A 71 1.51 2.56 -29.36
C ALA A 71 3.00 2.90 -29.59
N PHE A 72 3.40 3.12 -30.85
CA PHE A 72 4.76 3.60 -31.19
C PHE A 72 5.04 4.98 -30.57
N THR A 73 4.06 5.89 -30.63
CA THR A 73 4.15 7.22 -30.03
C THR A 73 4.30 7.15 -28.51
N ALA A 74 3.52 6.29 -27.84
CA ALA A 74 3.59 6.08 -26.40
C ALA A 74 4.91 5.42 -25.96
N ALA A 75 5.47 4.52 -26.78
CA ALA A 75 6.78 3.92 -26.56
C ALA A 75 7.96 4.89 -26.81
N GLY A 76 7.71 6.09 -27.36
CA GLY A 76 8.74 7.09 -27.64
C GLY A 76 9.73 6.70 -28.75
N ILE A 77 9.36 5.75 -29.62
CA ILE A 77 10.24 5.23 -30.68
C ILE A 77 10.28 6.23 -31.84
N ASP A 78 11.41 6.93 -31.98
CA ASP A 78 11.73 7.75 -33.13
C ASP A 78 12.59 6.94 -34.12
N LEU A 79 12.02 6.54 -35.26
CA LEU A 79 12.74 5.77 -36.28
C LEU A 79 13.95 6.50 -36.87
N SER A 80 14.06 7.83 -36.69
CA SER A 80 15.24 8.59 -37.13
C SER A 80 16.47 8.40 -36.24
N THR A 81 16.33 7.78 -35.06
CA THR A 81 17.46 7.42 -34.18
C THR A 81 17.99 6.00 -34.43
N PHE A 82 17.54 5.33 -35.49
CA PHE A 82 18.02 4.00 -35.89
C PHE A 82 18.80 4.10 -37.20
N ASP A 83 19.92 4.83 -37.19
CA ASP A 83 20.67 5.20 -38.41
C ASP A 83 21.95 4.38 -38.65
N THR A 84 22.37 3.58 -37.67
CA THR A 84 23.48 2.62 -37.78
C THR A 84 23.01 1.18 -38.02
N ASP A 85 23.91 0.31 -38.52
CA ASP A 85 23.62 -1.13 -38.71
C ASP A 85 23.27 -1.84 -37.39
N GLU A 86 23.81 -1.39 -36.25
CA GLU A 86 23.63 -1.99 -34.93
C GLU A 86 22.28 -1.60 -34.30
N GLU A 87 21.88 -0.33 -34.43
CA GLU A 87 20.54 0.12 -34.07
C GLU A 87 19.49 -0.56 -34.97
N ASN A 88 19.72 -0.66 -36.28
CA ASN A 88 18.81 -1.35 -37.19
C ASN A 88 18.67 -2.86 -36.87
N ALA A 89 19.74 -3.52 -36.43
CA ALA A 89 19.67 -4.88 -35.90
C ALA A 89 18.84 -4.96 -34.59
N THR A 90 18.93 -3.94 -33.74
CA THR A 90 18.11 -3.81 -32.52
C THR A 90 16.63 -3.61 -32.86
N LEU A 91 16.31 -2.71 -33.80
CA LEU A 91 14.96 -2.51 -34.32
C LEU A 91 14.40 -3.79 -34.94
N ALA A 92 15.20 -4.52 -35.72
CA ALA A 92 14.82 -5.81 -36.28
C ALA A 92 14.50 -6.84 -35.17
N SER A 93 15.27 -6.88 -34.08
CA SER A 93 14.99 -7.76 -32.93
C SER A 93 13.68 -7.40 -32.23
N ILE A 94 13.41 -6.09 -32.01
CA ILE A 94 12.14 -5.59 -31.44
C ILE A 94 10.96 -6.00 -32.34
N LEU A 95 11.06 -5.77 -33.65
CA LEU A 95 9.99 -6.10 -34.59
C LEU A 95 9.76 -7.61 -34.70
N LEU A 96 10.82 -8.44 -34.65
CA LEU A 96 10.69 -9.91 -34.67
C LEU A 96 10.14 -10.48 -33.35
N TYR A 97 10.24 -9.75 -32.23
CA TYR A 97 9.59 -10.12 -30.96
C TYR A 97 8.04 -10.02 -31.03
N HIS A 98 7.52 -9.22 -31.96
CA HIS A 98 6.07 -9.13 -32.22
C HIS A 98 5.53 -10.29 -33.07
N VAL A 99 6.41 -11.18 -33.57
CA VAL A 99 6.07 -12.21 -34.55
C VAL A 99 6.23 -13.58 -33.91
N VAL A 100 5.15 -14.37 -33.83
CA VAL A 100 5.21 -15.78 -33.44
C VAL A 100 5.10 -16.65 -34.71
N PRO A 101 6.06 -17.55 -34.99
CA PRO A 101 5.93 -18.52 -36.08
C PRO A 101 4.78 -19.51 -35.82
N GLY A 102 3.84 -19.61 -36.75
CA GLY A 102 2.58 -20.35 -36.58
C GLY A 102 1.35 -19.46 -36.64
N THR A 103 0.16 -20.06 -36.72
CA THR A 103 -1.13 -19.37 -36.54
C THR A 103 -1.65 -19.67 -35.15
N VAL A 104 -1.91 -18.62 -34.35
CA VAL A 104 -2.56 -18.70 -33.05
C VAL A 104 -3.75 -17.74 -33.08
N MET A 105 -4.96 -18.28 -33.25
CA MET A 105 -6.19 -17.48 -33.17
C MET A 105 -6.53 -17.20 -31.70
N SER A 106 -7.39 -16.20 -31.44
CA SER A 106 -7.84 -15.89 -30.07
C SER A 106 -8.54 -17.07 -29.39
N THR A 107 -9.13 -17.97 -30.17
CA THR A 107 -9.74 -19.22 -29.70
C THR A 107 -8.76 -20.31 -29.31
N ASP A 108 -7.50 -20.20 -29.76
CA ASP A 108 -6.41 -21.14 -29.43
C ASP A 108 -5.64 -20.69 -28.19
N ILE A 109 -5.82 -19.43 -27.76
CA ILE A 109 -5.17 -18.84 -26.59
C ILE A 109 -5.76 -19.41 -25.31
N THR A 110 -4.89 -19.87 -24.42
CA THR A 110 -5.21 -20.18 -23.02
C THR A 110 -4.48 -19.20 -22.11
N ASP A 111 -5.05 -18.91 -20.95
CA ASP A 111 -4.39 -18.07 -19.93
C ASP A 111 -3.03 -18.66 -19.52
N GLY A 112 -2.01 -17.80 -19.41
CA GLY A 112 -0.62 -18.19 -19.16
C GLY A 112 0.07 -18.94 -20.32
N MET A 113 -0.42 -18.86 -21.55
CA MET A 113 0.19 -19.51 -22.71
C MET A 113 1.53 -18.85 -23.07
N VAL A 114 2.62 -19.62 -23.11
CA VAL A 114 3.93 -19.13 -23.56
C VAL A 114 4.14 -19.45 -25.04
N ALA A 115 4.57 -18.45 -25.82
CA ALA A 115 4.92 -18.62 -27.24
C ALA A 115 6.32 -18.08 -27.52
N THR A 116 7.11 -18.84 -28.29
CA THR A 116 8.43 -18.41 -28.76
C THR A 116 8.27 -17.56 -30.02
N THR A 117 8.89 -16.39 -30.01
CA THR A 117 8.81 -15.38 -31.08
C THR A 117 9.93 -15.58 -32.12
N ALA A 118 9.89 -14.82 -33.21
CA ALA A 118 10.82 -14.95 -34.33
C ALA A 118 12.22 -14.40 -34.03
N ASN A 119 12.40 -13.59 -32.98
CA ASN A 119 13.73 -13.22 -32.50
C ASN A 119 14.37 -14.30 -31.59
N GLY A 120 13.59 -15.31 -31.18
CA GLY A 120 14.01 -16.43 -30.33
C GLY A 120 13.59 -16.33 -28.87
N GLU A 121 13.17 -15.15 -28.41
CA GLU A 121 12.69 -14.92 -27.05
C GLU A 121 11.22 -15.34 -26.88
N ASN A 122 10.81 -15.60 -25.65
CA ASN A 122 9.44 -15.97 -25.33
C ASN A 122 8.59 -14.73 -24.98
N LEU A 123 7.31 -14.77 -25.34
CA LEU A 123 6.26 -13.94 -24.79
C LEU A 123 5.25 -14.80 -24.02
N THR A 124 4.57 -14.19 -23.05
CA THR A 124 3.45 -14.81 -22.32
C THR A 124 2.14 -14.19 -22.79
N ILE A 125 1.10 -14.99 -22.94
CA ILE A 125 -0.24 -14.58 -23.37
C ILE A 125 -1.20 -14.89 -22.22
N ASN A 126 -1.85 -13.85 -21.70
CA ASN A 126 -2.73 -13.90 -20.54
C ASN A 126 -4.17 -13.54 -20.95
N ILE A 127 -5.17 -14.02 -20.21
CA ILE A 127 -6.58 -13.68 -20.41
C ILE A 127 -7.08 -12.93 -19.18
N VAL A 128 -6.99 -11.60 -19.22
CA VAL A 128 -7.35 -10.72 -18.10
C VAL A 128 -8.73 -10.11 -18.36
N ASN A 129 -9.69 -10.35 -17.46
CA ASN A 129 -11.07 -9.84 -17.55
C ASN A 129 -11.82 -10.17 -18.86
N GLY A 130 -11.37 -11.20 -19.60
CA GLY A 130 -11.92 -11.60 -20.91
C GLY A 130 -11.26 -10.94 -22.12
N SER A 131 -10.26 -10.08 -21.91
CA SER A 131 -9.37 -9.55 -22.95
C SER A 131 -8.08 -10.38 -23.02
N VAL A 132 -7.48 -10.49 -24.20
CA VAL A 132 -6.15 -11.08 -24.38
C VAL A 132 -5.10 -10.00 -24.13
N MET A 133 -4.09 -10.31 -23.31
CA MET A 133 -2.93 -9.44 -23.06
C MET A 133 -1.63 -10.18 -23.36
N ILE A 134 -0.64 -9.45 -23.85
CA ILE A 134 0.70 -9.95 -24.19
C ILE A 134 1.71 -9.39 -23.20
N ASN A 135 2.53 -10.29 -22.67
CA ASN A 135 3.36 -10.10 -21.48
C ASN A 135 2.53 -9.49 -20.35
N GLN A 136 3.05 -8.43 -19.72
CA GLN A 136 2.43 -7.79 -18.56
C GLN A 136 1.59 -6.56 -18.90
N GLY A 137 1.55 -6.06 -20.15
CA GLY A 137 0.98 -4.74 -20.43
C GLY A 137 0.26 -4.53 -21.77
N ALA A 138 0.59 -5.25 -22.84
CA ALA A 138 0.01 -4.95 -24.16
C ALA A 138 -1.35 -5.62 -24.35
N THR A 139 -2.43 -4.86 -24.50
CA THR A 139 -3.78 -5.39 -24.71
C THR A 139 -4.06 -5.61 -26.19
N VAL A 140 -4.60 -6.78 -26.55
CA VAL A 140 -5.13 -7.03 -27.89
C VAL A 140 -6.45 -6.29 -28.05
N THR A 141 -6.42 -5.19 -28.80
CA THR A 141 -7.58 -4.33 -29.07
C THR A 141 -8.45 -4.86 -30.20
N THR A 142 -7.85 -5.53 -31.19
CA THR A 142 -8.55 -6.21 -32.30
C THR A 142 -7.91 -7.56 -32.58
N PRO A 143 -8.49 -8.68 -32.10
CA PRO A 143 -8.00 -10.01 -32.39
C PRO A 143 -8.44 -10.52 -33.78
N ASP A 144 -7.81 -11.60 -34.24
CA ASP A 144 -8.22 -12.44 -35.37
C ASP A 144 -8.37 -11.73 -36.73
N VAL A 145 -7.48 -10.78 -37.01
CA VAL A 145 -7.40 -10.12 -38.32
C VAL A 145 -6.64 -11.03 -39.29
N VAL A 146 -7.38 -11.83 -40.07
CA VAL A 146 -6.82 -12.87 -40.97
C VAL A 146 -6.11 -12.25 -42.17
N ALA A 147 -4.97 -12.83 -42.54
CA ALA A 147 -4.19 -12.52 -43.75
C ALA A 147 -3.78 -13.81 -44.48
N SER A 148 -3.39 -13.71 -45.76
CA SER A 148 -3.05 -14.86 -46.61
C SER A 148 -1.90 -15.73 -46.09
N ASN A 149 -1.01 -15.14 -45.28
CA ASN A 149 0.16 -15.78 -44.68
C ASN A 149 0.14 -15.77 -43.14
N GLY A 150 -1.01 -15.54 -42.50
CA GLY A 150 -1.08 -15.57 -41.04
C GLY A 150 -2.31 -14.92 -40.41
N VAL A 151 -2.15 -14.47 -39.17
CA VAL A 151 -3.13 -13.70 -38.41
C VAL A 151 -2.45 -12.51 -37.74
N ILE A 152 -3.16 -11.40 -37.67
CA ILE A 152 -2.75 -10.18 -36.97
C ILE A 152 -3.64 -10.01 -35.74
N HIS A 153 -3.03 -9.67 -34.61
CA HIS A 153 -3.71 -9.22 -33.39
C HIS A 153 -3.25 -7.79 -33.13
N VAL A 154 -4.12 -6.80 -33.26
CA VAL A 154 -3.75 -5.39 -33.06
C VAL A 154 -3.58 -5.13 -31.56
N ILE A 155 -2.46 -4.52 -31.16
CA ILE A 155 -2.12 -4.21 -29.77
C ILE A 155 -1.91 -2.71 -29.54
N ASP A 156 -2.06 -2.28 -28.28
CA ASP A 156 -1.95 -0.87 -27.84
C ASP A 156 -0.58 -0.47 -27.27
N GLN A 157 0.39 -1.38 -27.21
CA GLN A 157 1.76 -1.12 -26.76
C GLN A 157 2.78 -1.81 -27.69
N VAL A 158 4.00 -1.27 -27.79
CA VAL A 158 5.11 -1.95 -28.46
C VAL A 158 5.73 -2.97 -27.50
N LEU A 159 5.84 -4.23 -27.94
CA LEU A 159 6.51 -5.29 -27.21
C LEU A 159 8.03 -5.12 -27.30
N MET A 160 8.66 -4.81 -26.17
CA MET A 160 10.11 -4.81 -26.06
C MET A 160 10.60 -6.24 -25.74
N PRO A 161 11.61 -6.76 -26.44
CA PRO A 161 12.23 -8.04 -26.08
C PRO A 161 12.72 -8.00 -24.62
N PRO A 162 12.67 -9.12 -23.87
CA PRO A 162 13.41 -9.22 -22.63
C PRO A 162 14.89 -8.96 -22.92
N SER A 163 15.57 -8.18 -22.08
CA SER A 163 16.99 -7.89 -22.29
C SER A 163 17.80 -9.19 -22.22
N THR A 164 18.44 -9.55 -23.33
CA THR A 164 19.32 -10.73 -23.41
C THR A 164 20.59 -10.57 -22.60
N GLU A 165 20.90 -9.33 -22.20
CA GLU A 165 21.91 -9.04 -21.18
C GLU A 165 21.40 -9.51 -19.82
N PRO A 166 22.12 -10.40 -19.11
CA PRO A 166 21.79 -10.69 -17.72
C PRO A 166 21.88 -9.39 -16.90
N ALA A 167 21.07 -9.29 -15.84
CA ALA A 167 21.06 -8.16 -14.91
C ALA A 167 22.34 -8.13 -14.04
N GLY A 168 23.49 -7.97 -14.69
CA GLY A 168 24.81 -8.27 -14.15
C GLY A 168 24.91 -9.69 -13.55
N PRO A 169 25.95 -9.91 -12.73
CA PRO A 169 25.82 -10.78 -11.57
C PRO A 169 24.75 -10.21 -10.61
N PRO A 170 23.90 -11.06 -9.98
CA PRO A 170 22.90 -10.58 -9.03
C PRO A 170 23.54 -9.80 -7.88
N GLY A 171 23.03 -8.61 -7.59
CA GLY A 171 23.52 -7.76 -6.51
C GLY A 171 24.62 -6.77 -6.91
N GLU A 172 24.74 -6.40 -8.19
CA GLU A 172 25.65 -5.35 -8.69
C GLU A 172 24.88 -4.11 -9.19
N ILE A 173 25.55 -2.96 -9.23
CA ILE A 173 25.00 -1.63 -9.51
C ILE A 173 25.93 -0.82 -10.40
N CYS A 174 25.36 0.15 -11.15
CA CYS A 174 26.14 1.20 -11.79
C CYS A 174 26.47 2.33 -10.82
N TYR A 175 27.75 2.53 -10.52
CA TYR A 175 28.22 3.47 -9.51
C TYR A 175 29.31 4.40 -10.07
N ASN A 176 29.22 5.69 -9.74
CA ASN A 176 30.18 6.70 -10.15
C ASN A 176 31.16 6.99 -9.01
N VAL A 177 32.41 6.53 -9.12
CA VAL A 177 33.39 6.62 -8.02
C VAL A 177 33.83 8.05 -7.67
N MET A 178 33.61 9.02 -8.56
CA MET A 178 33.97 10.42 -8.34
C MET A 178 32.88 11.24 -7.65
N THR A 179 31.60 10.94 -7.92
CA THR A 179 30.45 11.64 -7.33
C THR A 179 29.83 10.89 -6.15
N HIS A 180 30.19 9.61 -5.96
CA HIS A 180 29.56 8.69 -5.02
C HIS A 180 28.07 8.45 -5.28
N MET A 181 27.63 8.58 -6.55
CA MET A 181 26.24 8.39 -6.96
C MET A 181 26.00 7.05 -7.69
N ILE A 182 24.77 6.54 -7.58
CA ILE A 182 24.29 5.31 -8.25
C ILE A 182 23.31 5.68 -9.36
N VAL A 183 23.46 5.07 -10.53
CA VAL A 183 22.43 5.11 -11.59
C VAL A 183 21.46 3.95 -11.32
N ALA A 184 20.41 4.23 -10.54
CA ALA A 184 19.44 3.21 -10.15
C ALA A 184 18.72 2.65 -11.39
N GLY A 185 18.54 1.32 -11.44
CA GLY A 185 17.92 0.63 -12.58
C GLY A 185 18.79 0.49 -13.84
N ALA A 186 20.02 1.02 -13.86
CA ALA A 186 20.91 0.80 -15.00
C ALA A 186 21.35 -0.66 -15.09
N VAL A 187 21.31 -1.23 -16.29
CA VAL A 187 21.97 -2.50 -16.62
C VAL A 187 23.45 -2.28 -16.89
N GLN A 188 24.26 -3.35 -16.88
CA GLN A 188 25.70 -3.26 -17.09
C GLN A 188 26.06 -2.53 -18.41
N ALA A 189 25.40 -2.87 -19.52
CA ALA A 189 25.63 -2.20 -20.81
C ALA A 189 25.39 -0.68 -20.74
N THR A 190 24.36 -0.23 -20.03
CA THR A 190 24.12 1.21 -19.78
C THR A 190 25.21 1.84 -18.93
N CYS A 191 25.80 1.11 -17.99
CA CYS A 191 26.90 1.61 -17.17
C CYS A 191 28.22 1.74 -17.94
N ASP A 192 28.53 0.75 -18.77
CA ASP A 192 29.76 0.70 -19.56
C ASP A 192 29.71 1.65 -20.78
N ALA A 193 28.53 2.20 -21.10
CA ALA A 193 28.27 3.11 -22.23
C ALA A 193 28.54 4.61 -21.98
N PHE A 194 28.98 5.01 -20.78
CA PHE A 194 29.32 6.41 -20.51
C PHE A 194 30.68 6.78 -21.12
N MET A 195 30.67 7.78 -22.01
CA MET A 195 31.86 8.30 -22.69
C MET A 195 31.88 9.83 -22.75
N TYR A 196 33.05 10.44 -22.64
CA TYR A 196 33.19 11.89 -22.76
C TYR A 196 33.36 12.29 -24.22
N VAL A 197 32.59 13.29 -24.66
CA VAL A 197 32.60 13.81 -26.04
C VAL A 197 32.95 15.30 -26.06
N GLU A 198 33.68 15.74 -27.08
CA GLU A 198 34.04 17.14 -27.32
C GLU A 198 33.70 17.56 -28.74
N ASN A 199 32.91 18.63 -28.90
CA ASN A 199 32.48 19.16 -30.21
C ASN A 199 31.81 18.06 -31.08
N TYR A 200 30.93 17.28 -30.44
CA TYR A 200 30.15 16.25 -31.10
C TYR A 200 28.85 16.86 -31.64
N SER A 201 28.59 16.70 -32.94
CA SER A 201 27.43 17.30 -33.60
C SER A 201 26.27 16.30 -33.65
N MET A 202 25.17 16.59 -32.97
CA MET A 202 23.94 15.77 -32.98
C MET A 202 22.74 16.67 -33.30
N ASN A 203 21.96 16.33 -34.32
CA ASN A 203 20.81 17.12 -34.79
C ASN A 203 21.11 18.62 -35.03
N GLY A 204 22.34 18.95 -35.42
CA GLY A 204 22.80 20.33 -35.67
C GLY A 204 23.13 21.12 -34.40
N GLN A 205 23.18 20.48 -33.24
CA GLN A 205 23.69 21.03 -31.99
C GLN A 205 25.08 20.48 -31.70
N GLU A 206 26.01 21.37 -31.33
CA GLU A 206 27.35 21.00 -30.85
C GLU A 206 27.30 20.66 -29.35
N ILE A 207 27.79 19.48 -29.00
CA ILE A 207 27.71 18.89 -27.67
C ILE A 207 29.12 18.62 -27.15
N THR A 208 29.37 19.04 -25.90
CA THR A 208 30.57 18.71 -25.13
C THR A 208 30.12 18.33 -23.72
N GLY A 209 30.59 17.20 -23.22
CA GLY A 209 30.17 16.67 -21.92
C GLY A 209 30.22 15.14 -21.87
N CYS A 210 29.58 14.57 -20.85
CA CYS A 210 29.40 13.13 -20.73
C CYS A 210 28.15 12.69 -21.51
N TYR A 211 28.33 11.71 -22.38
CA TYR A 211 27.31 11.11 -23.22
C TYR A 211 27.19 9.63 -22.89
N ASN A 212 25.98 9.12 -22.76
CA ASN A 212 25.72 7.69 -22.67
C ASN A 212 25.28 7.17 -24.04
N SER A 213 26.03 6.24 -24.65
CA SER A 213 25.75 5.78 -26.01
C SER A 213 24.56 4.82 -26.12
N ILE A 214 23.96 4.37 -25.01
CA ILE A 214 22.79 3.48 -24.98
C ILE A 214 21.50 4.25 -24.69
N THR A 215 21.54 5.26 -23.82
CA THR A 215 20.36 6.09 -23.51
C THR A 215 20.34 7.43 -24.26
N HIS A 216 21.36 7.70 -25.07
CA HIS A 216 21.65 8.98 -25.72
C HIS A 216 21.66 10.20 -24.77
N ALA A 217 21.74 9.96 -23.45
CA ALA A 217 21.68 10.99 -22.44
C ALA A 217 22.97 11.83 -22.42
N VAL A 218 22.81 13.16 -22.43
CA VAL A 218 23.90 14.14 -22.43
C VAL A 218 23.89 14.93 -21.13
N SER A 219 25.05 15.06 -20.49
CA SER A 219 25.23 15.84 -19.27
C SER A 219 26.52 16.65 -19.29
N ASN A 220 26.50 17.86 -18.71
CA ASN A 220 27.67 18.74 -18.65
C ASN A 220 28.61 18.36 -17.47
N LEU A 221 29.00 17.08 -17.42
CA LEU A 221 29.96 16.54 -16.47
C LEU A 221 31.38 16.62 -17.04
N SER A 222 32.38 16.72 -16.17
CA SER A 222 33.78 16.68 -16.59
C SER A 222 34.18 15.28 -17.06
N GLN A 223 35.19 15.20 -17.95
CA GLN A 223 35.75 13.92 -18.40
C GLN A 223 36.06 12.96 -17.25
N ALA A 224 36.70 13.46 -16.18
CA ALA A 224 37.06 12.66 -15.02
C ALA A 224 35.85 12.10 -14.25
N VAL A 225 34.68 12.78 -14.27
CA VAL A 225 33.44 12.23 -13.71
C VAL A 225 32.81 11.23 -14.69
N CYS A 226 32.82 11.54 -15.98
CA CYS A 226 32.24 10.68 -17.02
C CYS A 226 32.92 9.31 -17.10
N GLU A 227 34.25 9.28 -17.12
CA GLU A 227 35.05 8.06 -17.21
C GLU A 227 35.13 7.28 -15.88
N SER A 228 34.30 7.64 -14.88
CA SER A 228 34.33 7.08 -13.53
C SER A 228 33.08 6.29 -13.12
N TYR A 229 32.14 6.10 -14.05
CA TYR A 229 31.12 5.07 -13.90
C TYR A 229 31.77 3.69 -13.95
N MET A 230 31.33 2.80 -13.07
CA MET A 230 31.73 1.40 -13.06
C MET A 230 30.58 0.51 -12.58
N TRP A 231 30.54 -0.70 -13.13
CA TRP A 231 29.74 -1.78 -12.61
C TRP A 231 30.42 -2.38 -11.37
N THR A 232 29.72 -2.45 -10.23
CA THR A 232 30.31 -2.83 -8.94
C THR A 232 29.31 -3.53 -8.02
N PRO A 233 29.74 -4.41 -7.09
CA PRO A 233 28.86 -4.95 -6.05
C PRO A 233 28.11 -3.88 -5.27
N SER A 234 26.82 -4.13 -5.07
CA SER A 234 25.92 -3.27 -4.31
C SER A 234 26.35 -3.13 -2.84
N VAL A 235 25.92 -2.02 -2.23
CA VAL A 235 26.13 -1.67 -0.83
C VAL A 235 24.84 -1.88 -0.04
N ASP A 236 24.84 -1.67 1.28
CA ASP A 236 23.62 -1.80 2.08
C ASP A 236 22.53 -0.79 1.68
N ILE A 237 21.27 -1.08 2.03
CA ILE A 237 20.11 -0.27 1.66
C ILE A 237 20.25 1.21 2.02
N ALA A 238 20.78 1.53 3.21
CA ALA A 238 20.92 2.92 3.65
C ALA A 238 21.96 3.67 2.81
N MET A 239 23.07 3.01 2.47
CA MET A 239 24.10 3.57 1.60
C MET A 239 23.63 3.67 0.14
N THR A 240 22.90 2.66 -0.36
CA THR A 240 22.31 2.67 -1.71
C THR A 240 21.33 3.82 -1.86
N ALA A 241 20.36 3.96 -0.94
CA ALA A 241 19.39 5.07 -0.95
C ALA A 241 20.11 6.44 -0.96
N GLY A 242 21.08 6.65 -0.06
CA GLY A 242 21.86 7.89 0.01
C GLY A 242 22.67 8.23 -1.25
N ALA A 243 23.02 7.23 -2.07
CA ALA A 243 23.76 7.43 -3.31
C ALA A 243 22.86 7.63 -4.55
N THR A 244 21.54 7.41 -4.46
CA THR A 244 20.62 7.64 -5.61
C THR A 244 20.37 9.13 -5.94
N GLY A 245 20.56 10.03 -4.97
CA GLY A 245 20.26 11.46 -5.11
C GLY A 245 18.76 11.84 -5.09
N ILE A 246 17.84 10.88 -5.08
CA ILE A 246 16.37 11.09 -5.05
C ILE A 246 15.71 10.67 -3.72
N HIS A 247 16.50 10.27 -2.73
CA HIS A 247 16.07 9.79 -1.40
C HIS A 247 16.68 10.62 -0.26
N THR A 248 17.00 11.89 -0.50
CA THR A 248 17.68 12.77 0.48
C THR A 248 16.87 12.93 1.78
N SER A 249 15.56 13.11 1.62
CA SER A 249 14.55 13.27 2.68
C SER A 249 14.34 11.96 3.43
N LEU A 250 14.29 10.82 2.73
CA LEU A 250 14.23 9.50 3.33
C LEU A 250 15.44 9.23 4.23
N VAL A 251 16.65 9.51 3.74
CA VAL A 251 17.90 9.31 4.51
C VAL A 251 17.97 10.26 5.71
N ALA A 252 17.52 11.51 5.56
CA ALA A 252 17.39 12.45 6.68
C ALA A 252 16.37 11.97 7.73
N ALA A 253 15.23 11.43 7.30
CA ALA A 253 14.18 10.90 8.17
C ALA A 253 14.67 9.65 8.93
N LEU A 254 15.36 8.72 8.25
CA LEU A 254 16.00 7.55 8.85
C LEU A 254 17.06 7.94 9.88
N ALA A 255 17.80 9.03 9.65
CA ALA A 255 18.75 9.56 10.63
C ALA A 255 18.05 10.14 11.86
N GLN A 256 17.00 10.96 11.67
CA GLN A 256 16.18 11.54 12.75
C GLN A 256 15.51 10.44 13.61
N ALA A 257 15.01 9.38 12.98
CA ALA A 257 14.41 8.22 13.63
C ALA A 257 15.41 7.22 14.23
N ASN A 258 16.73 7.42 14.04
CA ASN A 258 17.79 6.49 14.45
C ASN A 258 17.69 5.09 13.80
N LEU A 259 17.12 4.99 12.59
CA LEU A 259 16.89 3.74 11.85
C LEU A 259 17.98 3.39 10.83
N VAL A 260 18.98 4.25 10.61
CA VAL A 260 20.08 4.00 9.65
C VAL A 260 20.76 2.66 9.95
N THR A 261 21.14 2.40 11.20
CA THR A 261 21.79 1.13 11.59
C THR A 261 20.86 -0.08 11.53
N THR A 262 19.54 0.12 11.61
CA THR A 262 18.53 -0.93 11.44
C THR A 262 18.51 -1.41 9.98
N LEU A 263 18.48 -0.48 9.02
CA LEU A 263 18.51 -0.81 7.58
C LEU A 263 19.90 -1.16 7.04
N GLN A 264 20.96 -0.91 7.82
CA GLN A 264 22.30 -1.50 7.62
C GLN A 264 22.43 -2.91 8.22
N GLY A 265 21.39 -3.41 8.89
CA GLY A 265 21.40 -4.71 9.55
C GLY A 265 21.52 -5.90 8.58
N ALA A 266 21.74 -7.08 9.14
CA ALA A 266 21.66 -8.32 8.39
C ALA A 266 20.20 -8.58 7.98
N GLY A 267 19.90 -8.30 6.71
CA GLY A 267 18.61 -8.60 6.08
C GLY A 267 18.42 -10.10 5.79
N PRO A 268 17.68 -10.48 4.74
CA PRO A 268 17.21 -9.61 3.65
C PRO A 268 16.06 -8.68 4.02
N PHE A 269 16.05 -7.50 3.43
CA PHE A 269 14.92 -6.56 3.45
C PHE A 269 14.39 -6.27 2.05
N THR A 270 13.13 -5.84 1.97
CA THR A 270 12.55 -5.13 0.83
C THR A 270 12.07 -3.78 1.32
N VAL A 271 12.55 -2.69 0.72
CA VAL A 271 12.20 -1.33 1.13
C VAL A 271 11.51 -0.60 -0.03
N PHE A 272 10.28 -0.16 0.22
CA PHE A 272 9.52 0.69 -0.70
C PHE A 272 9.89 2.15 -0.43
N ALA A 273 10.97 2.61 -1.05
CA ALA A 273 11.61 3.89 -0.75
C ALA A 273 10.89 5.06 -1.45
N PRO A 274 10.30 6.03 -0.72
CA PRO A 274 9.65 7.18 -1.33
C PRO A 274 10.66 8.21 -1.80
N THR A 275 10.42 8.79 -2.97
CA THR A 275 11.21 9.89 -3.53
C THR A 275 11.16 11.18 -2.69
N ASP A 276 12.09 12.10 -2.92
CA ASP A 276 12.08 13.44 -2.35
C ASP A 276 10.81 14.24 -2.72
N GLU A 277 10.29 14.03 -3.93
CA GLU A 277 8.98 14.51 -4.36
C GLU A 277 7.83 13.91 -3.55
N ALA A 278 7.88 12.60 -3.27
CA ALA A 278 6.87 11.91 -2.44
C ALA A 278 6.84 12.45 -1.00
N PHE A 279 8.01 12.65 -0.37
CA PHE A 279 8.11 13.28 0.95
C PHE A 279 7.54 14.70 0.95
N THR A 280 7.84 15.48 -0.09
CA THR A 280 7.31 16.84 -0.28
C THR A 280 5.79 16.83 -0.44
N ALA A 281 5.25 15.90 -1.23
CA ALA A 281 3.81 15.75 -1.45
C ALA A 281 3.05 15.29 -0.21
N ALA A 282 3.66 14.44 0.63
CA ALA A 282 3.13 14.02 1.92
C ALA A 282 3.14 15.14 2.97
N GLY A 283 3.87 16.24 2.75
CA GLY A 283 3.96 17.38 3.66
C GLY A 283 4.74 17.09 4.95
N ILE A 284 5.60 16.07 4.95
CA ILE A 284 6.38 15.66 6.13
C ILE A 284 7.51 16.66 6.36
N ASN A 285 7.42 17.43 7.45
CA ASN A 285 8.49 18.31 7.92
C ASN A 285 9.27 17.65 9.07
N LEU A 286 10.55 17.35 8.87
CA LEU A 286 11.38 16.68 9.89
C LEU A 286 11.62 17.56 11.14
N ASP A 287 11.54 18.88 11.01
CA ASP A 287 11.65 19.81 12.15
C ASP A 287 10.47 19.71 13.14
N ASP A 288 9.36 19.07 12.74
CA ASP A 288 8.20 18.84 13.61
C ASP A 288 8.39 17.61 14.53
N PHE A 289 9.41 16.77 14.29
CA PHE A 289 9.66 15.53 15.03
C PHE A 289 10.79 15.68 16.05
N THR A 290 10.50 16.32 17.18
CA THR A 290 11.53 16.75 18.17
C THR A 290 11.47 16.02 19.51
N THR A 291 10.29 15.51 19.88
CA THR A 291 10.06 14.74 21.11
C THR A 291 10.23 13.24 20.87
N THR A 292 10.46 12.47 21.93
CA THR A 292 10.58 11.01 21.85
C THR A 292 9.34 10.34 21.25
N ALA A 293 8.14 10.90 21.49
CA ALA A 293 6.89 10.36 20.97
C ALA A 293 6.73 10.63 19.46
N GLU A 294 7.04 11.85 19.02
CA GLU A 294 7.08 12.18 17.59
C GLU A 294 8.14 11.35 16.87
N ILE A 295 9.36 11.25 17.41
CA ILE A 295 10.43 10.43 16.82
C ILE A 295 10.05 8.95 16.74
N ALA A 296 9.30 8.42 17.72
CA ALA A 296 8.75 7.06 17.65
C ALA A 296 7.67 6.92 16.55
N THR A 297 6.83 7.94 16.37
CA THR A 297 5.84 8.01 15.27
C THR A 297 6.53 8.05 13.91
N LEU A 298 7.60 8.82 13.76
CA LEU A 298 8.42 8.85 12.55
C LEU A 298 9.09 7.49 12.29
N ALA A 299 9.58 6.83 13.34
CA ALA A 299 10.17 5.50 13.22
C ALA A 299 9.14 4.45 12.76
N ASP A 300 7.91 4.50 13.27
CA ASP A 300 6.81 3.66 12.82
C ASP A 300 6.48 3.86 11.33
N ILE A 301 6.26 5.13 10.91
CA ILE A 301 6.05 5.50 9.50
C ILE A 301 7.17 4.98 8.59
N LEU A 302 8.43 5.04 9.04
CA LEU A 302 9.59 4.60 8.25
C LEU A 302 9.82 3.08 8.26
N LEU A 303 9.19 2.34 9.18
CA LEU A 303 9.23 0.86 9.22
C LEU A 303 8.03 0.22 8.53
N TYR A 304 6.95 0.97 8.29
CA TYR A 304 5.81 0.53 7.49
C TYR A 304 6.17 0.13 6.03
N PRO A 305 6.95 0.92 5.25
CA PRO A 305 7.36 0.54 3.89
C PRO A 305 8.48 -0.52 3.84
N VAL A 306 8.72 -1.28 4.91
CA VAL A 306 9.82 -2.26 5.00
C VAL A 306 9.28 -3.65 5.26
N VAL A 307 9.75 -4.65 4.50
CA VAL A 307 9.44 -6.08 4.71
C VAL A 307 10.71 -6.85 5.05
N SER A 308 10.66 -7.75 6.04
CA SER A 308 11.78 -8.62 6.46
C SER A 308 12.00 -9.84 5.55
N ALA A 309 11.99 -9.62 4.23
CA ALA A 309 12.31 -10.61 3.20
C ALA A 309 12.81 -9.88 1.94
N GLN A 310 13.52 -10.58 1.04
CA GLN A 310 13.79 -10.07 -0.31
C GLN A 310 12.65 -10.53 -1.22
N VAL A 311 11.96 -9.57 -1.84
CA VAL A 311 10.83 -9.79 -2.75
C VAL A 311 11.10 -8.94 -3.98
N GLY A 312 11.45 -9.58 -5.10
CA GLY A 312 11.61 -8.88 -6.37
C GLY A 312 10.25 -8.51 -6.97
N ALA A 313 10.19 -7.59 -7.93
CA ALA A 313 8.91 -7.22 -8.54
C ALA A 313 8.26 -8.40 -9.28
N ALA A 314 9.05 -9.33 -9.81
CA ALA A 314 8.58 -10.58 -10.41
C ALA A 314 7.93 -11.56 -9.40
N ASP A 315 8.19 -11.41 -8.10
CA ASP A 315 7.57 -12.22 -7.04
C ASP A 315 6.24 -11.62 -6.54
N VAL A 316 5.93 -10.37 -6.91
CA VAL A 316 4.70 -9.68 -6.50
C VAL A 316 3.53 -10.12 -7.37
N THR A 317 2.41 -10.47 -6.74
CA THR A 317 1.17 -10.91 -7.41
C THR A 317 -0.01 -10.03 -6.99
N ASP A 318 -1.04 -9.94 -7.85
CA ASP A 318 -2.21 -9.13 -7.54
C ASP A 318 -2.94 -9.65 -6.29
N GLY A 319 -3.31 -8.74 -5.39
CA GLY A 319 -3.92 -9.07 -4.10
C GLY A 319 -2.95 -9.71 -3.08
N MET A 320 -1.64 -9.72 -3.34
CA MET A 320 -0.64 -10.13 -2.36
C MET A 320 -0.69 -9.22 -1.13
N VAL A 321 -0.42 -9.79 0.04
CA VAL A 321 -0.27 -9.06 1.31
C VAL A 321 1.02 -9.49 1.98
N ALA A 322 1.80 -8.53 2.48
CA ALA A 322 3.02 -8.78 3.25
C ALA A 322 2.98 -8.03 4.59
N ALA A 323 3.54 -8.64 5.64
CA ALA A 323 3.72 -7.98 6.93
C ALA A 323 4.91 -7.01 6.88
N ALA A 324 4.67 -5.76 7.25
CA ALA A 324 5.67 -4.72 7.42
C ALA A 324 6.49 -4.94 8.71
N VAL A 325 7.65 -4.26 8.81
CA VAL A 325 8.51 -4.32 10.01
C VAL A 325 7.86 -3.64 11.21
N ASN A 326 7.00 -2.64 11.01
CA ASN A 326 6.24 -2.03 12.11
C ASN A 326 5.13 -2.96 12.68
N GLY A 327 4.69 -3.95 11.91
CA GLY A 327 3.68 -4.94 12.30
C GLY A 327 2.38 -4.89 11.49
N ASP A 328 2.16 -3.84 10.70
CA ASP A 328 1.01 -3.70 9.82
C ASP A 328 1.13 -4.53 8.53
N ASN A 329 0.09 -4.49 7.70
CA ASN A 329 0.06 -5.13 6.39
C ASN A 329 0.24 -4.12 5.25
N LEU A 330 1.12 -4.46 4.30
CA LEU A 330 1.19 -3.88 2.97
C LEU A 330 0.33 -4.72 2.02
N SER A 331 -0.59 -4.06 1.30
CA SER A 331 -1.40 -4.66 0.24
C SER A 331 -0.81 -4.29 -1.12
N PHE A 332 -0.68 -5.28 -1.99
CA PHE A 332 -0.17 -5.10 -3.34
C PHE A 332 -1.29 -5.27 -4.37
N THR A 333 -1.26 -4.44 -5.39
CA THR A 333 -2.19 -4.51 -6.53
C THR A 333 -1.39 -4.39 -7.81
N VAL A 334 -1.60 -5.34 -8.72
CA VAL A 334 -0.89 -5.42 -10.00
C VAL A 334 -1.91 -5.27 -11.12
N VAL A 335 -1.87 -4.12 -11.79
CA VAL A 335 -2.77 -3.77 -12.90
C VAL A 335 -1.91 -3.38 -14.08
N ASP A 336 -2.14 -4.01 -15.23
CA ASP A 336 -1.41 -3.76 -16.48
C ASP A 336 0.13 -3.78 -16.30
N GLY A 337 0.60 -4.67 -15.43
CA GLY A 337 2.02 -4.86 -15.11
C GLY A 337 2.61 -3.83 -14.14
N ALA A 338 1.90 -2.72 -13.88
CA ALA A 338 2.27 -1.76 -12.86
C ALA A 338 1.98 -2.32 -11.46
N VAL A 339 3.01 -2.33 -10.61
CA VAL A 339 2.89 -2.71 -9.20
C VAL A 339 2.58 -1.47 -8.38
N THR A 340 1.53 -1.56 -7.55
CA THR A 340 1.24 -0.57 -6.52
C THR A 340 1.29 -1.23 -5.14
N VAL A 341 1.72 -0.47 -4.14
CA VAL A 341 1.74 -0.86 -2.72
C VAL A 341 0.92 0.16 -1.93
N ASN A 342 -0.19 -0.28 -1.35
CA ASN A 342 -1.19 0.58 -0.68
C ASN A 342 -1.62 1.83 -1.50
N GLY A 343 -1.58 1.73 -2.83
CA GLY A 343 -1.93 2.82 -3.75
C GLY A 343 -0.77 3.75 -4.16
N ALA A 344 0.43 3.57 -3.61
CA ALA A 344 1.64 4.20 -4.16
C ALA A 344 2.16 3.38 -5.36
N ASN A 345 2.56 4.03 -6.44
CA ASN A 345 3.10 3.36 -7.63
C ASN A 345 4.59 3.03 -7.43
N VAL A 346 5.01 1.82 -7.80
CA VAL A 346 6.43 1.48 -7.93
C VAL A 346 6.94 2.08 -9.25
N VAL A 347 7.72 3.16 -9.16
CA VAL A 347 8.25 3.90 -10.32
C VAL A 347 9.60 3.37 -10.80
N LEU A 348 10.33 2.65 -9.94
CA LEU A 348 11.51 1.88 -10.32
C LEU A 348 11.65 0.66 -9.40
N ALA A 349 11.59 -0.53 -9.98
CA ALA A 349 11.70 -1.79 -9.27
C ALA A 349 13.15 -2.30 -9.16
N ASP A 350 13.34 -3.27 -8.27
CA ASP A 350 14.49 -4.19 -8.24
C ASP A 350 15.88 -3.53 -8.14
N VAL A 351 15.99 -2.38 -7.48
CA VAL A 351 17.29 -1.73 -7.22
C VAL A 351 18.06 -2.56 -6.18
N PRO A 352 19.20 -3.18 -6.53
CA PRO A 352 19.82 -4.19 -5.67
C PRO A 352 20.63 -3.57 -4.52
N ALA A 353 20.59 -4.21 -3.37
CA ALA A 353 21.41 -3.89 -2.21
C ALA A 353 22.01 -5.15 -1.58
N SER A 354 23.19 -5.03 -0.94
CA SER A 354 23.92 -6.15 -0.35
C SER A 354 23.15 -6.89 0.75
N ASN A 355 22.15 -6.24 1.34
CA ASN A 355 21.26 -6.78 2.38
C ASN A 355 19.77 -6.74 1.98
N GLY A 356 19.44 -6.62 0.70
CA GLY A 356 18.04 -6.63 0.25
C GLY A 356 17.78 -6.05 -1.14
N VAL A 357 16.61 -5.46 -1.30
CA VAL A 357 16.17 -4.79 -2.54
C VAL A 357 15.40 -3.52 -2.20
N ILE A 358 15.53 -2.51 -3.06
CA ILE A 358 14.79 -1.25 -2.99
C ILE A 358 13.84 -1.16 -4.19
N HIS A 359 12.58 -0.85 -3.91
CA HIS A 359 11.58 -0.45 -4.91
C HIS A 359 11.28 1.02 -4.67
N VAL A 360 11.51 1.88 -5.65
CA VAL A 360 11.24 3.32 -5.54
C VAL A 360 9.75 3.57 -5.74
N ILE A 361 9.13 4.37 -4.86
CA ILE A 361 7.70 4.70 -4.91
C ILE A 361 7.43 6.21 -4.98
N ASP A 362 6.29 6.59 -5.55
CA ASP A 362 5.87 7.98 -5.78
C ASP A 362 5.09 8.64 -4.63
N ALA A 363 4.75 7.90 -3.58
CA ALA A 363 4.05 8.42 -2.40
C ALA A 363 4.64 7.82 -1.11
N VAL A 364 4.62 8.57 0.00
CA VAL A 364 4.98 8.03 1.32
C VAL A 364 3.85 7.13 1.81
N LEU A 365 4.18 5.89 2.17
CA LEU A 365 3.22 5.00 2.81
C LEU A 365 3.00 5.44 4.25
N MET A 366 1.78 5.89 4.54
CA MET A 366 1.35 6.14 5.92
C MET A 366 0.79 4.84 6.50
N PRO A 367 1.26 4.38 7.68
CA PRO A 367 0.64 3.26 8.36
C PRO A 367 -0.85 3.55 8.58
N PRO A 368 -1.71 2.50 8.67
CA PRO A 368 -3.09 2.68 9.10
C PRO A 368 -3.06 3.49 10.40
N ALA A 369 -4.02 4.40 10.58
CA ALA A 369 -4.13 5.08 11.86
C ALA A 369 -4.30 4.01 12.93
N ASP A 370 -3.27 3.84 13.75
CA ASP A 370 -3.30 3.01 14.94
C ASP A 370 -4.63 3.31 15.63
N THR A 371 -5.44 2.28 15.86
CA THR A 371 -6.37 2.35 16.98
C THR A 371 -5.52 2.22 18.24
N VAL A 372 -4.74 3.26 18.51
CA VAL A 372 -4.57 3.70 19.89
C VAL A 372 -5.98 3.70 20.46
N ASP A 373 -6.20 2.82 21.43
CA ASP A 373 -7.20 3.05 22.44
C ASP A 373 -6.78 4.37 23.12
N GLU A 374 -7.14 5.50 22.48
CA GLU A 374 -7.16 6.81 23.11
C GLU A 374 -7.93 6.57 24.40
N PRO A 375 -7.26 6.66 25.57
CA PRO A 375 -7.70 5.97 26.77
C PRO A 375 -9.10 6.43 27.08
N VAL A 376 -10.08 5.55 26.81
CA VAL A 376 -11.49 5.94 26.68
C VAL A 376 -11.89 6.60 27.98
N ILE A 377 -11.91 7.93 27.97
CA ILE A 377 -11.96 8.70 29.20
C ILE A 377 -13.35 8.43 29.76
N PRO A 378 -13.47 7.67 30.87
CA PRO A 378 -14.76 7.10 31.22
C PRO A 378 -15.75 8.22 31.51
N ASP A 379 -16.98 8.04 31.02
CA ASP A 379 -18.07 8.96 31.30
C ASP A 379 -18.30 9.04 32.81
N CYS A 380 -18.66 10.23 33.28
CA CYS A 380 -18.81 10.46 34.71
C CYS A 380 -20.22 10.06 35.18
N ASP A 381 -20.35 8.88 35.80
CA ASP A 381 -21.57 8.51 36.52
C ASP A 381 -21.84 9.46 37.70
N VAL A 382 -20.78 9.92 38.38
CA VAL A 382 -20.87 10.94 39.42
C VAL A 382 -19.69 11.92 39.38
N THR A 383 -19.98 13.22 39.56
CA THR A 383 -18.95 14.25 39.64
C THR A 383 -18.84 14.84 41.05
N VAL A 384 -17.67 14.72 41.65
CA VAL A 384 -17.25 15.42 42.87
C VAL A 384 -16.52 16.70 42.47
N ARG A 385 -16.96 17.84 43.01
CA ARG A 385 -16.34 19.16 42.79
C ARG A 385 -15.80 19.71 44.11
N ILE A 386 -15.18 20.88 44.06
CA ILE A 386 -14.88 21.66 45.27
C ILE A 386 -16.13 22.47 45.63
N ALA A 387 -16.50 22.49 46.91
CA ALA A 387 -17.60 23.32 47.41
C ALA A 387 -17.25 24.81 47.28
N PRO A 388 -18.23 25.73 47.15
CA PRO A 388 -17.99 27.18 47.06
C PRO A 388 -17.21 27.81 48.22
N SER A 389 -17.00 27.08 49.33
CA SER A 389 -16.13 27.50 50.43
C SER A 389 -14.64 27.18 50.23
N GLY A 390 -14.26 26.51 49.12
CA GLY A 390 -12.89 26.11 48.81
C GLY A 390 -12.28 25.06 49.75
N LEU A 391 -13.07 24.43 50.64
CA LEU A 391 -12.55 23.64 51.78
C LEU A 391 -13.27 22.30 52.00
N LYS A 392 -14.12 21.88 51.05
CA LYS A 392 -14.86 20.62 51.10
C LYS A 392 -15.04 20.06 49.71
N PHE A 393 -15.08 18.73 49.60
CA PHE A 393 -15.62 18.06 48.42
C PHE A 393 -17.14 18.21 48.39
N SER A 394 -17.71 18.33 47.19
CA SER A 394 -19.14 18.54 46.97
C SER A 394 -19.61 17.70 45.77
N PRO A 395 -20.38 16.62 45.99
CA PRO A 395 -20.71 16.03 47.29
C PRO A 395 -19.47 15.46 48.01
N SER A 396 -19.53 15.35 49.33
CA SER A 396 -18.49 14.70 50.16
C SER A 396 -18.71 13.19 50.32
N GLU A 397 -19.86 12.68 49.90
CA GLU A 397 -20.24 11.28 49.94
C GLU A 397 -20.95 10.97 48.63
N VAL A 398 -20.51 9.95 47.92
CA VAL A 398 -21.15 9.45 46.69
C VAL A 398 -21.41 7.95 46.82
N THR A 399 -22.49 7.48 46.22
CA THR A 399 -22.83 6.06 46.11
C THR A 399 -22.93 5.70 44.65
N ILE A 400 -22.25 4.62 44.25
CA ILE A 400 -22.17 4.14 42.86
C ILE A 400 -22.29 2.60 42.84
N ASN A 401 -22.64 2.06 41.69
CA ASN A 401 -22.60 0.62 41.45
C ASN A 401 -21.18 0.20 40.98
N VAL A 402 -20.90 -1.10 41.01
CA VAL A 402 -19.68 -1.67 40.43
C VAL A 402 -19.58 -1.32 38.94
N GLY A 403 -18.38 -0.98 38.48
CA GLY A 403 -18.10 -0.59 37.10
C GLY A 403 -18.51 0.85 36.75
N GLN A 404 -18.97 1.64 37.73
CA GLN A 404 -19.24 3.07 37.55
C GLN A 404 -18.05 3.95 37.95
N THR A 405 -18.00 5.14 37.36
CA THR A 405 -16.87 6.07 37.47
C THR A 405 -17.21 7.29 38.32
N ALA A 406 -16.39 7.54 39.35
CA ALA A 406 -16.38 8.83 40.04
C ALA A 406 -15.33 9.76 39.43
N CYS A 407 -15.74 11.00 39.14
CA CYS A 407 -14.91 12.03 38.56
C CYS A 407 -14.72 13.19 39.54
N TRP A 408 -13.48 13.53 39.85
CA TRP A 408 -13.13 14.72 40.60
C TRP A 408 -12.73 15.82 39.62
N GLN A 409 -13.63 16.80 39.47
CA GLN A 409 -13.53 17.82 38.42
C GLN A 409 -13.73 19.23 38.96
N TRP A 410 -12.69 20.06 38.81
CA TRP A 410 -12.74 21.49 39.09
C TRP A 410 -11.78 22.24 38.17
N GLU A 411 -12.07 23.51 37.92
CA GLU A 411 -11.28 24.38 37.07
C GLU A 411 -11.12 25.74 37.74
N ASN A 412 -9.90 26.30 37.68
CA ASN A 412 -9.59 27.65 38.14
C ASN A 412 -9.96 27.93 39.62
N GLU A 413 -9.81 26.91 40.47
CA GLU A 413 -10.06 27.04 41.91
C GLU A 413 -9.10 28.03 42.58
N SER A 414 -9.60 28.68 43.64
CA SER A 414 -8.83 29.70 44.37
C SER A 414 -7.63 29.15 45.15
N MET A 415 -7.59 27.83 45.37
CA MET A 415 -6.54 27.09 46.06
C MET A 415 -6.26 25.78 45.30
N ALA A 416 -5.08 25.21 45.51
CA ALA A 416 -4.70 23.95 44.87
C ALA A 416 -5.29 22.76 45.63
N HIS A 417 -5.99 21.87 44.92
CA HIS A 417 -6.61 20.68 45.47
C HIS A 417 -6.08 19.40 44.80
N ASN A 418 -6.17 18.28 45.50
CA ASN A 418 -6.00 16.94 44.95
C ASN A 418 -6.95 15.97 45.64
N VAL A 419 -7.03 14.76 45.10
CA VAL A 419 -7.67 13.58 45.69
C VAL A 419 -6.57 12.61 46.08
N ARG A 420 -6.60 12.09 47.30
CA ARG A 420 -5.71 11.01 47.71
C ARG A 420 -6.44 10.05 48.65
N GLN A 421 -6.41 8.76 48.32
CA GLN A 421 -7.07 7.74 49.12
C GLN A 421 -6.40 7.55 50.49
N VAL A 422 -7.21 7.41 51.52
CA VAL A 422 -6.81 7.20 52.91
C VAL A 422 -7.38 5.87 53.43
N ASP A 423 -6.80 5.34 54.51
CA ASP A 423 -7.08 3.99 55.02
C ASP A 423 -8.37 3.86 55.87
N GLY A 424 -9.13 4.95 56.05
CA GLY A 424 -10.40 4.95 56.79
C GLY A 424 -11.08 6.31 56.83
N ASP A 425 -12.28 6.37 57.44
CA ASP A 425 -13.05 7.62 57.52
C ASP A 425 -12.29 8.72 58.24
N GLN A 426 -12.15 9.87 57.57
CA GLN A 426 -11.41 11.05 58.04
C GLN A 426 -9.96 10.74 58.49
N SER A 427 -9.36 9.67 57.98
CA SER A 427 -7.99 9.30 58.27
C SER A 427 -6.99 10.25 57.61
N THR A 428 -5.90 10.54 58.32
CA THR A 428 -4.73 11.27 57.79
C THR A 428 -3.64 10.33 57.27
N THR A 429 -3.88 9.01 57.25
CA THR A 429 -2.94 7.99 56.78
C THR A 429 -3.34 7.54 55.37
N TYR A 430 -2.42 7.67 54.41
CA TYR A 430 -2.67 7.29 53.02
C TYR A 430 -2.70 5.76 52.85
N ALA A 431 -3.63 5.27 52.04
CA ALA A 431 -3.66 3.86 51.66
C ALA A 431 -2.42 3.50 50.83
N ALA A 432 -1.77 2.37 51.13
CA ALA A 432 -0.46 2.02 50.59
C ALA A 432 -0.42 1.90 49.05
N ASN A 433 -1.52 1.40 48.45
CA ASN A 433 -1.75 1.33 47.01
C ASN A 433 -2.94 2.22 46.60
N GLY A 434 -3.16 3.32 47.31
CA GLY A 434 -4.34 4.14 47.17
C GLY A 434 -4.37 5.00 45.90
N ILE A 435 -5.56 5.23 45.35
CA ILE A 435 -5.77 6.10 44.20
C ILE A 435 -5.41 7.57 44.53
N THR A 436 -4.93 8.31 43.52
CA THR A 436 -4.56 9.72 43.68
C THR A 436 -4.71 10.48 42.37
N SER A 437 -5.15 11.74 42.45
CA SER A 437 -5.12 12.69 41.33
C SER A 437 -3.73 13.31 41.10
N GLY A 438 -2.71 12.86 41.84
CA GLY A 438 -1.36 13.37 41.79
C GLY A 438 -1.13 14.62 42.64
N ALA A 439 -0.31 15.54 42.13
CA ALA A 439 0.01 16.80 42.79
C ALA A 439 -1.21 17.73 42.86
N ALA A 440 -1.27 18.60 43.87
CA ALA A 440 -2.37 19.53 44.02
C ALA A 440 -2.35 20.64 42.96
N ALA A 441 -3.49 20.87 42.32
CA ALA A 441 -3.67 21.83 41.24
C ALA A 441 -5.01 22.59 41.37
N THR A 442 -5.06 23.80 40.80
CA THR A 442 -6.27 24.64 40.73
C THR A 442 -7.24 24.17 39.64
N THR A 443 -6.80 23.26 38.75
CA THR A 443 -7.61 22.58 37.75
C THR A 443 -7.26 21.11 37.75
N VAL A 444 -8.25 20.23 37.86
CA VAL A 444 -8.10 18.76 37.86
C VAL A 444 -9.30 18.15 37.14
N ASP A 445 -9.06 17.19 36.25
CA ASP A 445 -10.02 16.18 35.82
C ASP A 445 -9.40 14.81 36.13
N PHE A 446 -9.81 14.21 37.25
CA PHE A 446 -9.35 12.89 37.69
C PHE A 446 -10.54 11.95 37.76
N ARG A 447 -10.47 10.81 37.06
CA ARG A 447 -11.57 9.85 36.95
C ARG A 447 -11.10 8.48 37.38
N TYR A 448 -11.94 7.76 38.11
CA TYR A 448 -11.64 6.40 38.54
C TYR A 448 -12.91 5.54 38.53
N THR A 449 -12.84 4.39 37.86
CA THR A 449 -13.89 3.38 37.81
C THR A 449 -13.69 2.37 38.93
N PHE A 450 -14.76 2.07 39.67
CA PHE A 450 -14.69 1.22 40.86
C PHE A 450 -15.18 -0.19 40.57
N GLU A 451 -14.24 -1.14 40.53
CA GLU A 451 -14.52 -2.56 40.21
C GLU A 451 -14.73 -3.45 41.46
N GLU A 452 -14.56 -2.91 42.66
CA GLU A 452 -14.68 -3.65 43.92
C GLU A 452 -16.06 -3.41 44.57
N ASP A 453 -16.91 -4.44 44.56
CA ASP A 453 -18.25 -4.39 45.15
C ASP A 453 -18.22 -4.36 46.68
N ASN A 454 -19.25 -3.78 47.28
CA ASN A 454 -19.45 -3.72 48.73
C ASN A 454 -18.23 -3.18 49.52
N THR A 455 -17.53 -2.20 48.96
CA THR A 455 -16.40 -1.51 49.61
C THR A 455 -16.64 0.00 49.68
N THR A 456 -16.25 0.60 50.81
CA THR A 456 -16.23 2.07 50.97
C THR A 456 -14.80 2.61 50.88
N PHE A 457 -14.55 3.47 49.90
CA PHE A 457 -13.26 4.10 49.63
C PHE A 457 -13.22 5.51 50.20
N TYR A 458 -12.28 5.79 51.11
CA TYR A 458 -12.12 7.09 51.74
C TYR A 458 -11.03 7.91 51.07
N TYR A 459 -11.25 9.22 50.89
CA TYR A 459 -10.28 10.12 50.26
C TYR A 459 -10.19 11.47 50.98
N ALA A 460 -9.03 12.10 50.86
CA ALA A 460 -8.70 13.38 51.46
C ALA A 460 -8.08 14.33 50.43
N CYS A 461 -8.14 15.64 50.70
CA CYS A 461 -7.32 16.63 50.03
C CYS A 461 -6.06 16.89 50.87
N GLU A 462 -4.90 16.48 50.36
CA GLU A 462 -3.62 16.51 51.09
C GLU A 462 -3.23 17.92 51.60
N PRO A 463 -3.30 19.01 50.79
CA PRO A 463 -3.09 20.37 51.29
C PRO A 463 -4.09 20.84 52.37
N HIS A 464 -5.27 20.21 52.46
CA HIS A 464 -6.39 20.67 53.29
C HIS A 464 -6.82 19.66 54.38
N LEU A 465 -5.96 18.69 54.70
CA LEU A 465 -6.17 17.74 55.82
C LEU A 465 -6.49 18.45 57.14
N ALA A 466 -5.73 19.51 57.47
CA ALA A 466 -5.95 20.32 58.67
C ALA A 466 -7.27 21.13 58.65
N SER A 467 -7.93 21.25 57.50
CA SER A 467 -9.24 21.87 57.32
C SER A 467 -10.39 20.85 57.28
N ASN A 468 -10.11 19.58 57.57
CA ASN A 468 -11.06 18.46 57.57
C ASN A 468 -11.72 18.19 56.21
N MET A 469 -10.95 18.38 55.13
CA MET A 469 -11.40 18.17 53.74
C MET A 469 -11.29 16.69 53.33
N PHE A 470 -12.33 15.94 53.68
CA PHE A 470 -12.47 14.51 53.42
C PHE A 470 -13.72 14.21 52.59
N GLY A 471 -13.75 13.03 51.98
CA GLY A 471 -14.94 12.44 51.38
C GLY A 471 -14.83 10.91 51.23
N LYS A 472 -15.88 10.28 50.73
CA LYS A 472 -15.89 8.82 50.48
C LYS A 472 -16.76 8.43 49.28
N VAL A 473 -16.36 7.36 48.61
CA VAL A 473 -17.13 6.64 47.58
C VAL A 473 -17.63 5.34 48.20
N ILE A 474 -18.93 5.09 48.13
CA ILE A 474 -19.58 3.86 48.56
C ILE A 474 -19.90 3.06 47.28
N VAL A 475 -19.34 1.86 47.15
CA VAL A 475 -19.64 0.95 46.03
C VAL A 475 -20.58 -0.14 46.54
N GLY A 476 -21.67 -0.39 45.81
CA GLY A 476 -22.67 -1.39 46.21
C GLY A 476 -23.37 -1.02 47.52
N ASP A 477 -23.44 -1.94 48.47
CA ASP A 477 -23.96 -1.70 49.83
C ASP A 477 -22.93 -1.05 50.78
N GLY A 478 -21.68 -0.86 50.33
CA GLY A 478 -20.60 -0.25 51.11
C GLY A 478 -19.91 -1.15 52.13
N GLY A 479 -20.25 -2.43 52.19
CA GLY A 479 -19.68 -3.41 53.11
C GLY A 479 -20.43 -3.53 54.42
N VAL A 480 -21.72 -3.16 54.44
CA VAL A 480 -22.54 -3.19 55.65
C VAL A 480 -23.05 -4.61 55.87
N GLU A 481 -22.36 -5.35 56.74
CA GLU A 481 -22.78 -6.70 57.14
C GLU A 481 -24.18 -6.67 57.79
N THR A 482 -25.21 -7.06 57.04
CA THR A 482 -26.59 -7.11 57.56
C THR A 482 -26.70 -8.20 58.61
N THR A 483 -26.60 -7.83 59.88
CA THR A 483 -26.82 -8.76 60.99
C THR A 483 -28.27 -9.27 60.93
N PRO A 484 -28.52 -10.58 60.81
CA PRO A 484 -29.89 -11.09 60.81
C PRO A 484 -30.56 -10.79 62.15
N GLU A 485 -31.82 -10.31 62.13
CA GLU A 485 -32.56 -10.09 63.37
C GLU A 485 -32.68 -11.41 64.17
N PRO A 486 -32.57 -11.36 65.52
CA PRO A 486 -32.64 -12.55 66.34
C PRO A 486 -34.07 -13.10 66.33
N VAL A 487 -34.27 -14.25 65.67
CA VAL A 487 -35.51 -15.03 65.78
C VAL A 487 -35.77 -15.39 67.24
N THR A 488 -36.86 -14.86 67.79
CA THR A 488 -37.32 -15.20 69.13
C THR A 488 -37.89 -16.63 69.14
N PRO A 489 -37.56 -17.47 70.14
CA PRO A 489 -38.22 -18.76 70.30
C PRO A 489 -39.69 -18.54 70.68
N MET A 490 -40.61 -19.09 69.90
CA MET A 490 -41.98 -19.37 70.37
C MET A 490 -42.00 -20.80 70.87
N ASP A 491 -42.04 -20.96 72.19
CA ASP A 491 -42.29 -22.24 72.83
C ASP A 491 -43.81 -22.50 72.98
N ASP A 492 -44.11 -23.80 72.89
CA ASP A 492 -45.20 -24.55 73.53
C ASP A 492 -46.64 -24.65 72.94
N ASP A 493 -47.02 -25.93 72.87
CA ASP A 493 -48.34 -26.59 73.02
C ASP A 493 -49.29 -26.82 71.82
N ASP A 494 -49.13 -28.01 71.24
CA ASP A 494 -50.13 -29.08 70.98
C ASP A 494 -51.47 -28.81 70.25
N GLU A 495 -51.70 -29.54 69.13
CA GLU A 495 -52.52 -30.78 69.14
C GLU A 495 -52.28 -31.64 67.86
N GLU A 496 -52.56 -32.96 67.94
CA GLU A 496 -52.18 -33.97 66.94
C GLU A 496 -53.05 -34.04 65.66
N SER A 497 -52.46 -34.36 64.49
CA SER A 497 -52.65 -35.67 63.80
C SER A 497 -52.26 -35.70 62.29
N VAL A 498 -51.08 -36.29 62.01
CA VAL A 498 -50.66 -37.24 60.92
C VAL A 498 -51.61 -37.62 59.75
N PRO A 499 -51.12 -38.25 58.62
CA PRO A 499 -49.79 -38.26 57.94
C PRO A 499 -49.94 -37.96 56.39
N GLY A 500 -48.96 -38.09 55.48
CA GLY A 500 -47.49 -38.30 55.56
C GLY A 500 -46.90 -39.19 54.43
N PHE A 501 -45.69 -38.85 53.96
CA PHE A 501 -44.67 -39.67 53.24
C PHE A 501 -44.83 -40.15 51.76
N LEU A 502 -43.99 -39.57 50.88
CA LEU A 502 -42.97 -40.23 50.02
C LEU A 502 -43.25 -41.57 49.32
N MET A 503 -43.15 -41.58 47.98
CA MET A 503 -42.06 -42.21 47.17
C MET A 503 -42.32 -41.97 45.66
N LEU A 504 -41.37 -41.47 44.86
CA LEU A 504 -40.24 -42.19 44.26
C LEU A 504 -40.69 -43.27 43.25
N MET A 505 -40.62 -42.98 41.94
CA MET A 505 -40.30 -43.99 40.91
C MET A 505 -39.75 -43.36 39.62
N THR A 506 -38.76 -44.03 39.06
CA THR A 506 -37.99 -43.64 37.87
C THR A 506 -38.34 -44.49 36.65
N THR A 507 -38.15 -43.89 35.46
CA THR A 507 -37.65 -44.51 34.21
C THR A 507 -38.49 -45.45 33.31
N PHE A 508 -38.21 -45.27 32.02
CA PHE A 508 -38.29 -46.17 30.85
C PHE A 508 -39.59 -46.37 30.02
N ALA A 509 -39.53 -45.74 28.82
CA ALA A 509 -39.82 -46.30 27.49
C ALA A 509 -41.24 -46.77 27.11
N LEU A 510 -41.76 -46.27 25.98
CA LEU A 510 -41.48 -46.88 24.67
C LEU A 510 -41.86 -45.94 23.49
N ALA A 511 -41.30 -46.21 22.32
CA ALA A 511 -41.64 -45.52 21.06
C ALA A 511 -42.85 -46.15 20.36
N GLY A 512 -43.54 -45.38 19.51
CA GLY A 512 -44.64 -45.86 18.68
C GLY A 512 -44.94 -44.91 17.52
N ALA A 513 -44.36 -45.18 16.35
CA ALA A 513 -44.62 -44.40 15.14
C ALA A 513 -45.99 -44.74 14.54
N ALA A 514 -46.67 -43.73 13.99
CA ALA A 514 -47.85 -43.93 13.14
C ALA A 514 -47.80 -42.96 11.94
N LEU A 515 -47.78 -43.53 10.72
CA LEU A 515 -47.82 -42.76 9.48
C LEU A 515 -49.22 -42.23 9.19
N PHE A 516 -49.28 -41.04 8.59
CA PHE A 516 -50.25 -40.69 7.53
C PHE A 516 -49.48 -39.86 6.48
N VAL A 517 -49.05 -40.47 5.36
CA VAL A 517 -49.81 -40.51 4.09
C VAL A 517 -50.20 -39.09 3.65
N ALA A 518 -49.31 -38.36 2.98
CA ALA A 518 -48.94 -38.45 1.56
C ALA A 518 -49.89 -37.74 0.57
N ARG A 519 -49.37 -36.66 -0.03
CA ARG A 519 -49.25 -36.45 -1.49
C ARG A 519 -50.53 -36.38 -2.32
N SER A 520 -50.90 -35.18 -2.78
CA SER A 520 -50.98 -34.88 -4.24
C SER A 520 -51.28 -33.41 -4.57
N SER A 521 -50.48 -32.87 -5.51
CA SER A 521 -50.79 -31.82 -6.50
C SER A 521 -51.73 -30.66 -6.14
N LYS A 522 -51.17 -29.44 -6.16
CA LYS A 522 -51.05 -28.70 -7.43
C LYS A 522 -49.76 -27.89 -7.47
#